data_AF-A0A067DGR5-F1
#
_entry.id   AF-A0A067DGR5-F1
#
_cell.length_a   1.000
_cell.length_b   1.000
_cell.length_c   1.000
_cell.angle_alpha   90.00
_cell.angle_beta   90.00
_cell.angle_gamma   90.00
#
_symmetry.space_group_name_H-M   'P 1'
#
loop_
_entity.id
_entity.type
_entity.pdbx_description
1 polymer ?
#
loop_
_entity_poly.entity_id
_entity_poly.type
_entity_poly.pdbx_seq_one_letter_code
_entity_poly.pdbx_strand_id
1 'polypeptide(L)'
;FISIDCGIPHDSSYTDKITGINYVSDSTFIDTGVINNISSEYSSNKTLERQFLNVRSFPEGIRNCYTLKPSSGDVKFLIRARFMYGNYDGQNIIPSFSLLLEADVWDSVNLKDASGIVTKEIIHAPKKNYMYVCLVNTGSGTPFISALELRPLKNSTYETQSGSLLL
;
A
#
# COMPACT_ATOMS: atom_id res chain seq x y z
N PHE A 1 11.88 -10.01 2.68
CA PHE A 1 11.00 -8.82 2.59
C PHE A 1 10.28 -8.83 1.25
N ILE A 2 9.21 -8.06 1.09
CA ILE A 2 8.60 -7.81 -0.23
C ILE A 2 8.31 -6.32 -0.40
N SER A 3 8.38 -5.84 -1.64
CA SER A 3 7.97 -4.49 -2.03
C SER A 3 7.08 -4.63 -3.25
N ILE A 4 5.87 -4.10 -3.18
CA ILE A 4 4.83 -4.24 -4.19
C ILE A 4 4.54 -2.84 -4.74
N ASP A 5 4.68 -2.68 -6.05
CA ASP A 5 4.23 -1.49 -6.77
C ASP A 5 2.81 -1.80 -7.29
N CYS A 6 1.83 -1.08 -6.75
CA CYS A 6 0.42 -1.39 -6.96
C CYS A 6 -0.05 -0.69 -8.23
N GLY A 7 -0.41 -1.46 -9.25
CA GLY A 7 -0.78 -0.93 -10.55
C GLY A 7 0.29 -1.04 -11.64
N ILE A 8 1.36 -1.81 -11.45
CA ILE A 8 2.21 -2.24 -12.57
C ILE A 8 1.65 -3.50 -13.25
N PRO A 9 1.95 -3.74 -14.54
CA PRO A 9 1.40 -4.88 -15.29
C PRO A 9 1.61 -6.24 -14.60
N HIS A 10 0.72 -7.19 -14.91
CA HIS A 10 0.81 -8.58 -14.44
C HIS A 10 2.20 -9.18 -14.74
N ASP A 11 2.73 -9.97 -13.80
CA ASP A 11 4.06 -10.60 -13.84
C ASP A 11 5.24 -9.65 -14.08
N SER A 12 5.04 -8.33 -13.93
CA SER A 12 6.13 -7.37 -14.06
C SER A 12 6.85 -7.15 -12.74
N SER A 13 8.14 -6.83 -12.85
CA SER A 13 8.97 -6.40 -11.74
C SER A 13 10.06 -5.45 -12.23
N TYR A 14 10.63 -4.68 -11.31
CA TYR A 14 11.77 -3.84 -11.61
C TYR A 14 12.60 -3.57 -10.36
N THR A 15 13.90 -3.37 -10.56
CA THR A 15 14.77 -2.82 -9.53
C THR A 15 14.72 -1.30 -9.58
N ASP A 16 14.29 -0.68 -8.49
CA ASP A 16 14.33 0.76 -8.32
C ASP A 16 15.79 1.24 -8.34
N LYS A 17 16.10 2.17 -9.26
CA LYS A 17 17.49 2.58 -9.53
C LYS A 17 18.10 3.42 -8.41
N ILE A 18 17.27 4.04 -7.56
CA ILE A 18 17.71 4.94 -6.50
C ILE A 18 17.99 4.13 -5.24
N THR A 19 17.04 3.27 -4.87
CA THR A 19 17.10 2.50 -3.62
C THR A 19 17.72 1.11 -3.79
N GLY A 20 17.82 0.60 -5.02
CA GLY A 20 18.25 -0.76 -5.31
C GLY A 20 17.22 -1.83 -4.95
N ILE A 21 16.00 -1.43 -4.57
CA ILE A 21 14.95 -2.33 -4.09
C ILE A 21 14.18 -2.91 -5.29
N ASN A 22 13.99 -4.23 -5.30
CA ASN A 22 13.10 -4.87 -6.26
C ASN A 22 11.63 -4.68 -5.86
N TYR A 23 10.83 -4.19 -6.81
CA TYR A 23 9.39 -4.07 -6.74
C TYR A 23 8.73 -5.06 -7.69
N VAL A 24 7.66 -5.71 -7.23
CA VAL A 24 6.88 -6.67 -8.02
C VAL A 24 5.44 -6.20 -8.17
N SER A 25 4.74 -6.71 -9.17
CA SER A 25 3.31 -6.43 -9.38
C SER A 25 2.45 -6.91 -8.22
N ASP A 26 1.35 -6.20 -7.98
CA ASP A 26 0.35 -6.57 -7.00
C ASP A 26 -0.58 -7.73 -7.42
N SER A 27 -0.50 -8.18 -8.66
CA SER A 27 -1.47 -9.12 -9.25
C SER A 27 -1.61 -10.46 -8.52
N THR A 28 -0.61 -10.90 -7.77
CA THR A 28 -0.65 -12.16 -7.01
C THR A 28 -1.11 -11.97 -5.56
N PHE A 29 -1.35 -10.73 -5.14
CA PHE A 29 -1.73 -10.35 -3.78
C PHE A 29 -3.18 -9.90 -3.66
N ILE A 30 -3.82 -9.53 -4.78
CA ILE A 30 -5.20 -9.07 -4.82
C ILE A 30 -5.84 -9.38 -6.18
N ASP A 31 -7.11 -9.81 -6.15
CA ASP A 31 -7.86 -10.22 -7.34
C ASP A 31 -8.78 -9.12 -7.89
N THR A 32 -8.98 -8.03 -7.15
CA THR A 32 -9.92 -6.95 -7.47
C THR A 32 -9.20 -5.63 -7.80
N GLY A 33 -9.97 -4.65 -8.26
CA GLY A 33 -9.51 -3.30 -8.53
C GLY A 33 -9.02 -3.07 -9.96
N VAL A 34 -8.79 -1.80 -10.28
CA VAL A 34 -8.45 -1.30 -11.62
C VAL A 34 -7.13 -0.56 -11.54
N ILE A 35 -6.26 -0.83 -12.51
CA ILE A 35 -4.97 -0.17 -12.66
C ILE A 35 -5.17 1.15 -13.40
N ASN A 36 -4.63 2.24 -12.86
CA ASN A 36 -4.62 3.55 -13.51
C ASN A 36 -3.23 4.20 -13.43
N ASN A 37 -2.86 4.90 -14.49
CA ASN A 37 -1.73 5.83 -14.45
C ASN A 37 -2.21 7.14 -13.84
N ILE A 38 -1.33 7.85 -13.13
CA ILE A 38 -1.63 9.21 -12.71
C ILE A 38 -1.70 10.14 -13.93
N SER A 39 -2.36 11.29 -13.77
CA SER A 39 -2.46 12.28 -14.85
C SER A 39 -1.10 12.88 -15.22
N SER A 40 -0.99 13.37 -16.46
CA SER A 40 0.26 13.92 -17.02
C SER A 40 0.77 15.17 -16.28
N GLU A 41 -0.13 15.90 -15.63
CA GLU A 41 0.19 17.03 -14.75
C GLU A 41 1.20 16.61 -13.68
N TYR A 42 0.98 15.46 -13.04
CA TYR A 42 1.82 14.96 -11.94
C TYR A 42 2.93 14.01 -12.42
N SER A 43 2.66 13.20 -13.46
CA SER A 43 3.64 12.21 -13.97
C SER A 43 4.87 12.85 -14.60
N SER A 44 4.79 14.13 -15.00
CA SER A 44 5.90 14.87 -15.60
C SER A 44 7.00 15.26 -14.59
N ASN A 45 6.72 15.15 -13.28
CA ASN A 45 7.68 15.45 -12.24
C ASN A 45 8.80 14.38 -12.18
N LYS A 46 10.01 14.74 -12.61
CA LYS A 46 11.17 13.83 -12.66
C LYS A 46 11.70 13.41 -11.29
N THR A 47 11.33 14.10 -10.21
CA THR A 47 11.74 13.71 -8.85
C THR A 47 10.74 12.77 -8.20
N LEU A 48 9.60 12.51 -8.84
CA LEU A 48 8.58 11.61 -8.32
C LEU A 48 9.08 10.16 -8.35
N GLU A 49 8.92 9.46 -7.23
CA GLU A 49 9.27 8.06 -7.13
C GLU A 49 8.40 7.22 -8.07
N ARG A 50 8.99 6.19 -8.69
CA ARG A 50 8.33 5.39 -9.72
C ARG A 50 7.03 4.74 -9.23
N GLN A 51 6.99 4.38 -7.95
CA GLN A 51 5.86 3.73 -7.27
C GLN A 51 4.61 4.61 -7.21
N PHE A 52 4.71 5.90 -7.50
CA PHE A 52 3.58 6.83 -7.54
C PHE A 52 3.08 7.12 -8.96
N LEU A 53 3.70 6.56 -9.99
CA LEU A 53 3.29 6.80 -11.38
C LEU A 53 2.00 6.04 -11.75
N ASN A 54 1.71 4.96 -11.01
CA ASN A 54 0.51 4.17 -11.20
C ASN A 54 -0.12 3.87 -9.83
N VAL A 55 -1.39 3.50 -9.85
CA VAL A 55 -2.11 3.04 -8.67
C VAL A 55 -2.97 1.83 -9.02
N ARG A 56 -3.28 1.02 -8.02
CA ARG A 56 -4.48 0.19 -8.04
C ARG A 56 -5.60 0.90 -7.28
N SER A 57 -6.74 1.05 -7.93
CA SER A 57 -7.95 1.69 -7.41
C SER A 57 -9.07 0.68 -7.22
N PHE A 58 -10.00 0.95 -6.31
CA PHE A 58 -11.08 0.05 -5.93
C PHE A 58 -12.44 0.74 -6.03
N PRO A 59 -12.95 0.98 -7.26
CA PRO A 59 -14.25 1.62 -7.46
C PRO A 59 -15.42 0.74 -7.03
N GLU A 60 -15.21 -0.58 -6.98
CA GLU A 60 -16.20 -1.57 -6.59
C GLU A 60 -15.85 -2.20 -5.23
N GLY A 61 -16.89 -2.59 -4.50
CA GLY A 61 -16.79 -3.22 -3.20
C GLY A 61 -16.53 -2.23 -2.05
N ILE A 62 -17.03 -2.58 -0.86
CA ILE A 62 -16.84 -1.77 0.35
C ILE A 62 -15.45 -2.02 0.94
N ARG A 63 -14.92 -3.24 0.80
CA ARG A 63 -13.66 -3.68 1.41
C ARG A 63 -12.85 -4.50 0.42
N ASN A 64 -11.62 -4.09 0.16
CA ASN A 64 -10.70 -4.74 -0.77
C ASN A 64 -9.39 -5.07 -0.04
N CYS A 65 -8.98 -6.33 -0.06
CA CYS A 65 -7.92 -6.84 0.82
C CYS A 65 -6.78 -7.48 0.04
N TYR A 66 -5.57 -7.01 0.30
CA TYR A 66 -4.34 -7.67 -0.10
C TYR A 66 -4.06 -8.85 0.84
N THR A 67 -3.68 -9.98 0.28
CA THR A 67 -3.23 -11.15 1.05
C THR A 67 -1.71 -11.22 1.03
N LEU A 68 -1.07 -10.88 2.14
CA LEU A 68 0.39 -10.99 2.30
C LEU A 68 0.73 -12.32 2.96
N LYS A 69 1.79 -12.99 2.50
CA LYS A 69 2.27 -14.26 3.04
C LYS A 69 3.68 -14.11 3.61
N PRO A 70 3.83 -13.57 4.85
CA PRO A 70 5.13 -13.48 5.50
C PRO A 70 5.75 -14.87 5.72
N SER A 71 7.07 -14.92 5.78
CA SER A 71 7.78 -16.15 6.18
C SER A 71 7.36 -16.56 7.60
N SER A 72 7.10 -17.85 7.80
CA SER A 72 6.76 -18.40 9.12
C SER A 72 7.88 -18.17 10.14
N GLY A 73 7.51 -17.88 11.39
CA GLY A 73 8.42 -17.70 12.51
C GLY A 73 7.99 -16.54 13.42
N ASP A 74 8.65 -16.43 14.57
CA ASP A 74 8.45 -15.32 15.52
C ASP A 74 9.26 -14.09 15.06
N VAL A 75 8.86 -13.54 13.92
CA VAL A 75 9.48 -12.36 13.28
C VAL A 75 8.46 -11.24 13.20
N LYS A 76 8.86 -10.05 13.64
CA LYS A 76 8.07 -8.82 13.50
C LYS A 76 8.27 -8.23 12.12
N PHE A 77 7.24 -7.60 11.57
CA PHE A 77 7.33 -6.93 10.28
C PHE A 77 6.88 -5.49 10.38
N LEU A 78 7.62 -4.58 9.75
CA LEU A 78 7.13 -3.26 9.38
C LEU A 78 6.33 -3.40 8.08
N ILE A 79 5.06 -3.05 8.14
CA ILE A 79 4.16 -2.94 7.00
C ILE A 79 4.04 -1.46 6.67
N ARG A 80 4.28 -1.10 5.42
CA ARG A 80 4.15 0.28 4.93
C ARG A 80 3.22 0.33 3.73
N ALA A 81 2.17 1.14 3.82
CA ALA A 81 1.29 1.46 2.70
C ALA A 81 1.49 2.92 2.30
N ARG A 82 1.60 3.18 0.99
CA ARG A 82 1.87 4.52 0.43
C ARG A 82 0.84 4.89 -0.61
N PHE A 83 0.49 6.17 -0.62
CA PHE A 83 -0.61 6.72 -1.39
C PHE A 83 -0.21 8.07 -2.00
N MET A 84 -0.45 8.22 -3.30
CA MET A 84 -0.51 9.51 -3.99
C MET A 84 -1.60 9.45 -5.05
N TYR A 85 -2.56 10.37 -5.00
CA TYR A 85 -3.75 10.34 -5.87
C TYR A 85 -3.43 10.66 -7.33
N GLY A 86 -2.65 11.70 -7.58
CA GLY A 86 -2.21 12.10 -8.93
C GLY A 86 -3.35 12.35 -9.93
N ASN A 87 -4.58 12.57 -9.43
CA ASN A 87 -5.79 12.68 -10.23
C ASN A 87 -5.94 11.54 -11.27
N TYR A 88 -5.63 10.30 -10.86
CA TYR A 88 -5.59 9.14 -11.77
C TYR A 88 -6.91 8.88 -12.50
N ASP A 89 -8.05 9.29 -11.93
CA ASP A 89 -9.39 9.10 -12.48
C ASP A 89 -9.95 10.36 -13.15
N GLY A 90 -9.21 11.47 -13.14
CA GLY A 90 -9.63 12.74 -13.73
C GLY A 90 -10.77 13.45 -13.00
N GLN A 91 -11.23 12.94 -11.85
CA GLN A 91 -12.37 13.51 -11.13
C GLN A 91 -11.98 14.71 -10.26
N ASN A 92 -10.69 14.83 -9.91
CA ASN A 92 -10.16 15.83 -9.00
C ASN A 92 -10.88 15.88 -7.64
N ILE A 93 -11.38 14.72 -7.18
CA ILE A 93 -12.00 14.55 -5.87
C ILE A 93 -10.98 13.85 -4.99
N ILE A 94 -10.44 14.57 -4.00
CA ILE A 94 -9.42 14.03 -3.10
C ILE A 94 -10.05 12.93 -2.22
N PRO A 95 -9.62 11.66 -2.37
CA PRO A 95 -10.27 10.56 -1.68
C PRO A 95 -9.84 10.45 -0.22
N SER A 96 -10.75 9.94 0.62
CA SER A 96 -10.51 9.54 2.00
C SER A 96 -11.14 8.19 2.25
N PHE A 97 -10.43 7.31 2.96
CA PHE A 97 -10.83 5.93 3.21
C PHE A 97 -10.09 5.35 4.42
N SER A 98 -10.48 4.16 4.88
CA SER A 98 -9.85 3.51 6.03
C SER A 98 -8.93 2.37 5.61
N LEU A 99 -7.88 2.17 6.40
CA LEU A 99 -6.99 1.01 6.36
C LEU A 99 -7.27 0.11 7.56
N LEU A 100 -7.39 -1.18 7.28
CA LEU A 100 -7.46 -2.22 8.30
C LEU A 100 -6.27 -3.17 8.11
N LEU A 101 -5.73 -3.62 9.23
CA LEU A 101 -4.87 -4.80 9.28
C LEU A 101 -5.67 -5.90 9.96
N GLU A 102 -5.91 -7.01 9.24
CA GLU A 102 -6.88 -8.03 9.67
C GLU A 102 -8.28 -7.44 9.90
N ALA A 103 -8.81 -7.54 11.12
CA ALA A 103 -10.08 -6.96 11.54
C ALA A 103 -9.90 -5.62 12.26
N ASP A 104 -8.67 -5.23 12.57
CA ASP A 104 -8.38 -4.06 13.39
C ASP A 104 -8.17 -2.83 12.51
N VAL A 105 -8.71 -1.69 12.95
CA VAL A 105 -8.46 -0.41 12.29
C VAL A 105 -6.99 -0.08 12.44
N TRP A 106 -6.30 0.03 11.31
CA TRP A 106 -4.93 0.52 11.26
C TRP A 106 -4.96 2.05 11.33
N ASP A 107 -5.57 2.72 10.34
CA ASP A 107 -5.63 4.18 10.29
C ASP A 107 -6.67 4.66 9.25
N SER A 108 -6.86 5.97 9.16
CA SER A 108 -7.52 6.66 8.04
C SER A 108 -6.48 7.25 7.07
N VAL A 109 -6.74 7.12 5.78
CA VAL A 109 -5.97 7.75 4.71
C VAL A 109 -6.68 9.04 4.33
N ASN A 110 -6.02 10.18 4.59
CA ASN A 110 -6.54 11.50 4.27
C ASN A 110 -5.46 12.27 3.49
N LEU A 111 -5.69 12.49 2.20
CA LEU A 111 -4.81 13.29 1.35
C LEU A 111 -5.21 14.77 1.44
N LYS A 112 -4.23 15.68 1.36
CA LYS A 112 -4.48 17.13 1.34
C LYS A 112 -4.79 17.65 -0.05
N ASP A 113 -4.12 17.08 -1.05
CA ASP A 113 -4.21 17.44 -2.46
C ASP A 113 -3.79 16.24 -3.33
N ALA A 114 -3.86 16.39 -4.65
CA ALA A 114 -3.58 15.32 -5.59
C ALA A 114 -2.10 14.91 -5.64
N SER A 115 -1.17 15.82 -5.32
CA SER A 115 0.27 15.55 -5.31
C SER A 115 0.80 15.06 -3.96
N GLY A 116 0.01 15.23 -2.90
CA GLY A 116 0.37 14.85 -1.54
C GLY A 116 0.63 13.36 -1.41
N ILE A 117 1.79 13.03 -0.83
CA ILE A 117 2.15 11.65 -0.51
C ILE A 117 1.76 11.36 0.94
N VAL A 118 0.96 10.34 1.15
CA VAL A 118 0.64 9.80 2.49
C VAL A 118 1.34 8.45 2.64
N THR A 119 2.05 8.28 3.76
CA THR A 119 2.67 7.02 4.17
C THR A 119 2.06 6.59 5.49
N LYS A 120 1.64 5.33 5.58
CA LYS A 120 1.15 4.70 6.81
C LYS A 120 2.03 3.52 7.14
N GLU A 121 2.46 3.44 8.39
CA GLU A 121 3.32 2.38 8.91
C GLU A 121 2.68 1.69 10.10
N ILE A 122 2.91 0.38 10.21
CA ILE A 122 2.55 -0.41 11.39
C ILE A 122 3.54 -1.56 11.55
N ILE A 123 3.94 -1.82 12.79
CA ILE A 123 4.70 -3.02 13.13
C ILE A 123 3.71 -4.09 13.55
N HIS A 124 3.81 -5.28 12.96
CA HIS A 124 2.94 -6.41 13.27
C HIS A 124 3.73 -7.70 13.48
N ALA A 125 3.34 -8.46 14.50
CA ALA A 125 3.80 -9.82 14.75
C ALA A 125 2.70 -10.81 14.34
N PRO A 126 2.74 -11.38 13.12
CA PRO A 126 1.67 -12.21 12.61
C PRO A 126 1.60 -13.55 13.36
N LYS A 127 0.39 -13.97 13.73
CA LYS A 127 0.13 -15.29 14.34
C LYS A 127 -0.04 -16.41 13.32
N LYS A 128 -0.24 -16.04 12.05
CA LYS A 128 -0.49 -16.94 10.92
C LYS A 128 0.57 -16.69 9.84
N ASN A 129 0.68 -17.61 8.88
CA ASN A 129 1.55 -17.46 7.70
C ASN A 129 0.93 -16.59 6.59
N TYR A 130 -0.18 -15.92 6.87
CA TYR A 130 -0.80 -14.92 6.02
C TYR A 130 -1.37 -13.79 6.85
N MET A 131 -1.53 -12.63 6.24
CA MET A 131 -2.25 -11.50 6.80
C MET A 131 -2.93 -10.65 5.73
N TYR A 132 -3.95 -9.91 6.12
CA TYR A 132 -4.75 -9.07 5.26
C TYR A 132 -4.50 -7.59 5.52
N VAL A 133 -4.16 -6.84 4.48
CA VAL A 133 -4.17 -5.37 4.49
C VAL A 133 -5.34 -4.92 3.64
N CYS A 134 -6.33 -4.28 4.27
CA CYS A 134 -7.58 -3.96 3.61
C CYS A 134 -7.79 -2.45 3.51
N LEU A 135 -8.24 -2.02 2.33
CA LEU A 135 -8.75 -0.68 2.08
C LEU A 135 -10.27 -0.72 2.15
N VAL A 136 -10.86 0.20 2.90
CA VAL A 136 -12.32 0.26 3.15
C VAL A 136 -12.86 1.59 2.66
N ASN A 137 -13.79 1.51 1.70
CA ASN A 137 -14.49 2.67 1.16
C ASN A 137 -15.43 3.27 2.22
N THR A 138 -15.25 4.55 2.53
CA THR A 138 -16.07 5.31 3.48
C THR A 138 -17.08 6.25 2.80
N GLY A 139 -17.17 6.20 1.47
CA GLY A 139 -18.06 7.05 0.65
C GLY A 139 -17.45 8.36 0.19
N SER A 140 -16.19 8.64 0.55
CA SER A 140 -15.49 9.89 0.23
C SER A 140 -14.45 9.70 -0.88
N GLY A 141 -14.89 9.22 -2.05
CA GLY A 141 -14.03 8.91 -3.20
C GLY A 141 -13.56 7.45 -3.24
N THR A 142 -12.80 7.11 -4.29
CA THR A 142 -12.39 5.73 -4.57
C THR A 142 -11.11 5.37 -3.80
N PRO A 143 -11.11 4.34 -2.93
CA PRO A 143 -9.90 3.84 -2.30
C PRO A 143 -8.87 3.39 -3.33
N PHE A 144 -7.60 3.66 -3.06
CA PHE A 144 -6.52 3.30 -3.95
C PHE A 144 -5.23 3.07 -3.15
N ILE A 145 -4.24 2.45 -3.76
CA ILE A 145 -2.91 2.26 -3.18
C ILE A 145 -1.84 2.36 -4.27
N SER A 146 -0.71 2.97 -3.92
CA SER A 146 0.44 3.14 -4.82
C SER A 146 1.51 2.10 -4.53
N ALA A 147 1.83 1.86 -3.26
CA ALA A 147 2.79 0.82 -2.87
C ALA A 147 2.45 0.15 -1.54
N LEU A 148 2.82 -1.13 -1.43
CA LEU A 148 2.70 -1.91 -0.21
C LEU A 148 4.02 -2.66 0.05
N GLU A 149 4.64 -2.41 1.21
CA GLU A 149 5.94 -2.97 1.56
C GLU A 149 5.87 -3.76 2.87
N LEU A 150 6.64 -4.85 2.94
CA LEU A 150 6.78 -5.68 4.13
C LEU A 150 8.26 -5.91 4.43
N ARG A 151 8.76 -5.34 5.52
CA ARG A 151 10.16 -5.45 5.94
C ARG A 151 10.24 -6.26 7.24
N PRO A 152 10.98 -7.38 7.30
CA PRO A 152 11.22 -8.07 8.56
C PRO A 152 12.10 -7.20 9.46
N LEU A 153 11.76 -7.16 10.74
CA LEU A 153 12.52 -6.47 11.78
C LEU A 153 13.35 -7.50 12.56
N LYS A 154 14.49 -7.07 13.09
CA LYS A 154 15.25 -7.89 14.05
C LYS A 154 14.47 -7.94 15.36
N ASN A 155 14.42 -9.11 16.00
CA ASN A 155 13.63 -9.32 17.21
C ASN A 155 14.00 -8.39 18.40
N SER A 156 15.19 -7.79 18.38
CA SER A 156 15.65 -6.82 19.38
C SER A 156 15.10 -5.40 19.18
N THR A 157 14.39 -5.13 18.08
CA THR A 157 13.89 -3.80 17.74
C THR A 157 12.40 -3.71 18.10
N TYR A 158 12.06 -2.84 19.06
CA TYR A 158 10.72 -2.65 19.65
C TYR A 158 10.22 -3.86 20.47
N GLU A 159 10.33 -3.76 21.80
CA GLU A 159 9.73 -4.73 22.72
C GLU A 159 8.21 -4.55 22.74
N THR A 160 7.49 -5.55 22.25
CA THR A 160 6.04 -5.68 22.36
C THR A 160 5.75 -7.16 22.53
N GLN A 161 4.96 -7.52 23.56
CA GLN A 161 4.71 -8.92 23.95
C GLN A 161 3.76 -9.65 22.98
N SER A 162 2.97 -8.94 22.19
CA SER A 162 2.16 -9.42 21.06
C SER A 162 1.41 -8.21 20.48
N GLY A 163 0.90 -8.31 19.25
CA GLY A 163 0.00 -7.31 18.66
C GLY A 163 0.67 -6.34 17.70
N SER A 164 -0.03 -5.25 17.41
CA SER A 164 0.38 -4.24 16.43
C SER A 164 0.82 -2.95 17.14
N LEU A 165 1.84 -2.30 16.60
CA LEU A 165 2.31 -0.98 17.05
C LEU A 165 2.23 0.00 15.88
N LEU A 166 1.41 1.03 16.02
CA LEU A 166 1.35 2.16 15.09
C LEU A 166 2.60 3.03 15.26
N LEU A 167 3.15 3.50 14.14
CA LEU A 167 4.31 4.40 14.09
C LEU A 167 3.90 5.80 13.63
#